data_AF-A0A2V6HEI9-F1
#
_entry.id   AF-A0A2V6HEI9-F1
#
_cell.length_a   1.000
_cell.length_b   1.000
_cell.length_c   1.000
_cell.angle_alpha   90.00
_cell.angle_beta   90.00
_cell.angle_gamma   90.00
#
_symmetry.space_group_name_H-M   'P 1'
#
loop_
_entity.id
_entity.type
_entity.pdbx_description
1 polymer ?
#
loop_
_entity_poly.entity_id
_entity_poly.type
_entity_poly.pdbx_seq_one_letter_code
_entity_poly.pdbx_strand_id
1 'polypeptide(L)' 'MAYAIIKTGGRQYRVAQGDTIDVDLLDVEAGKTATFGDVLMYVDGKDLTYGNPLISGAKVTAEVVEQCKDK' A
#
# COMPACT_ATOMS: atom_id res chain seq x y z
N MET A 1 4.36 16.31 -1.00
CA MET A 1 4.81 14.95 -1.39
C MET A 1 3.58 14.07 -1.45
N ALA A 2 3.47 13.26 -2.50
CA ALA A 2 2.31 12.41 -2.70
C ALA A 2 2.38 11.16 -1.82
N TYR A 3 1.27 10.77 -1.19
CA TYR A 3 1.18 9.57 -0.38
C TYR A 3 -0.22 8.95 -0.47
N ALA A 4 -0.29 7.64 -0.25
CA ALA A 4 -1.54 6.89 -0.16
C ALA A 4 -1.67 6.24 1.22
N ILE A 5 -2.90 5.97 1.63
CA ILE A 5 -3.19 5.07 2.75
C ILE A 5 -3.85 3.82 2.19
N ILE A 6 -3.18 2.69 2.35
CA ILE A 6 -3.65 1.39 1.91
C ILE A 6 -4.06 0.54 3.11
N LYS A 7 -5.00 -0.38 2.91
CA LYS A 7 -5.33 -1.43 3.86
C LYS A 7 -4.70 -2.74 3.40
N THR A 8 -3.96 -3.40 4.29
CA THR A 8 -3.48 -4.77 4.06
C THR A 8 -3.31 -5.48 5.40
N GLY A 9 -3.54 -6.79 5.45
CA GLY A 9 -3.45 -7.56 6.70
C GLY A 9 -4.42 -7.10 7.81
N GLY A 10 -5.48 -6.35 7.46
CA GLY A 10 -6.39 -5.75 8.43
C GLY A 10 -5.87 -4.46 9.09
N ARG A 11 -4.63 -4.02 8.78
CA ARG A 11 -4.05 -2.75 9.23
C ARG A 11 -4.00 -1.72 8.10
N GLN A 12 -3.88 -0.45 8.47
CA GLN A 12 -3.72 0.66 7.53
C GLN A 12 -2.27 1.14 7.52
N TYR A 13 -1.74 1.37 6.33
CA TYR A 13 -0.36 1.79 6.12
C TYR A 13 -0.32 3.04 5.26
N ARG A 14 0.48 4.02 5.68
CA ARG A 14 0.80 5.20 4.85
C ARG A 14 2.00 4.87 4.00
N VAL A 15 1.87 5.01 2.69
CA VAL A 15 2.92 4.72 1.71
C VAL A 15 3.15 5.92 0.80
N ALA A 16 4.41 6.23 0.53
CA ALA A 16 4.81 7.14 -0.54
C ALA A 16 5.71 6.42 -1.54
N GLN A 17 5.94 7.04 -2.70
CA GLN A 17 6.84 6.50 -3.70
C GLN A 17 8.26 6.42 -3.11
N GLY A 18 8.84 5.22 -3.11
CA GLY A 18 10.17 4.94 -2.59
C GLY A 18 10.22 4.55 -1.10
N ASP A 19 9.08 4.51 -0.41
CA ASP A 19 9.02 4.01 0.96
C ASP A 19 9.08 2.48 0.99
N THR A 20 9.85 1.94 1.92
CA THR A 20 9.83 0.52 2.30
C THR A 20 9.02 0.37 3.57
N ILE A 21 8.03 -0.52 3.57
CA ILE A 21 7.17 -0.80 4.74
C ILE A 21 7.07 -2.31 4.98
N ASP A 22 6.98 -2.67 6.26
CA ASP A 22 6.71 -4.04 6.67
C ASP A 22 5.20 -4.26 6.79
N VAL A 23 4.70 -5.27 6.10
CA VAL A 23 3.30 -5.66 6.08
C VAL A 23 3.15 -7.11 6.53
N ASP A 24 1.91 -7.53 6.79
CA ASP A 24 1.66 -8.94 7.04
C ASP A 24 2.05 -9.80 5.84
N LEU A 25 2.33 -11.09 6.11
CA LEU A 25 2.78 -12.04 5.10
C LEU A 25 1.84 -12.05 3.89
N LEU A 26 2.41 -11.76 2.72
CA LEU A 26 1.72 -11.79 1.44
C LEU A 26 2.02 -13.11 0.73
N ASP A 27 1.04 -13.65 0.01
CA ASP A 27 1.20 -14.82 -0.87
C ASP A 27 1.84 -14.40 -2.22
N VAL A 28 2.94 -13.65 -2.15
CA VAL A 28 3.68 -13.10 -3.29
C VAL A 28 5.18 -13.25 -3.02
N GLU A 29 5.89 -13.94 -3.91
CA GLU A 29 7.34 -14.17 -3.76
C GLU A 29 8.14 -12.87 -3.78
N ALA A 30 9.29 -12.86 -3.10
CA ALA A 30 10.26 -11.78 -3.19
C ALA A 30 10.72 -11.55 -4.63
N GLY A 31 10.88 -10.28 -5.01
CA GLY A 31 11.16 -9.84 -6.39
C GLY A 31 9.93 -9.76 -7.29
N LYS A 32 8.72 -10.08 -6.80
CA LYS A 32 7.47 -9.90 -7.56
C LYS A 32 6.73 -8.64 -7.14
N THR A 33 5.91 -8.13 -8.05
CA THR A 33 5.02 -6.98 -7.81
C THR A 33 3.75 -7.43 -7.09
N ALA A 34 3.50 -6.85 -5.92
CA ALA A 34 2.22 -6.94 -5.22
C ALA A 34 1.32 -5.76 -5.62
N THR A 35 0.02 -6.02 -5.78
CA THR A 35 -0.97 -4.97 -6.08
C THR A 35 -2.00 -4.91 -4.96
N PHE A 36 -2.15 -3.73 -4.37
CA PHE A 36 -3.13 -3.42 -3.33
C PHE A 36 -4.27 -2.59 -3.93
N GLY A 37 -5.47 -3.18 -3.99
CA GLY A 37 -6.69 -2.49 -4.43
C GLY A 37 -7.41 -1.73 -3.30
N ASP A 38 -7.10 -2.05 -2.05
CA ASP A 38 -7.75 -1.43 -0.89
C ASP A 38 -7.07 -0.11 -0.53
N VAL A 39 -7.32 0.91 -1.35
CA VAL A 39 -6.84 2.28 -1.11
C VAL A 39 -7.94 3.10 -0.43
N LEU A 40 -7.68 3.55 0.80
CA LEU A 40 -8.61 4.41 1.54
C LEU A 40 -8.46 5.87 1.15
N MET A 41 -7.23 6.31 0.89
CA MET A 41 -6.89 7.71 0.73
C MET A 41 -5.69 7.86 -0.21
N TYR A 42 -5.69 8.91 -1.02
CA TYR A 42 -4.56 9.34 -1.83
C TYR A 42 -4.44 10.86 -1.75
N VAL A 43 -3.22 11.36 -1.57
CA VAL A 43 -2.90 12.77 -1.49
C VAL A 43 -1.82 13.07 -2.50
N ASP A 44 -2.07 13.97 -3.44
CA ASP A 44 -1.10 14.36 -4.49
C ASP A 44 -0.30 15.62 -4.10
N GLY A 45 -0.24 15.93 -2.80
CA GLY A 45 0.43 17.09 -2.24
C GLY A 45 -0.38 18.39 -2.23
N LYS A 46 -1.43 18.50 -3.06
CA LYS A 46 -2.45 19.58 -2.97
C LYS A 46 -3.86 19.02 -2.91
N ASP A 47 -4.14 18.03 -3.75
CA ASP A 47 -5.45 17.38 -3.81
C ASP A 47 -5.49 16.15 -2.92
N LEU A 48 -6.60 16.03 -2.18
CA LEU A 48 -6.87 14.95 -1.25
C LEU A 48 -8.08 14.17 -1.75
N THR A 49 -7.85 12.93 -2.16
CA THR A 49 -8.87 11.99 -2.59
C THR A 49 -9.07 10.98 -1.47
N TYR A 50 -10.29 10.86 -0.96
CA TYR A 50 -10.63 9.86 0.04
C TYR A 50 -11.83 9.03 -0.44
N GLY A 51 -11.76 7.74 -0.18
CA GLY A 51 -12.84 6.80 -0.47
C GLY A 51 -13.81 6.70 0.71
N ASN A 52 -15.08 6.47 0.41
CA ASN A 52 -16.09 6.17 1.43
C ASN A 52 -16.81 4.88 0.99
N PRO A 53 -16.25 3.67 1.19
CA PRO A 53 -15.14 3.28 2.08
C PRO A 53 -13.74 3.11 1.43
N LEU A 54 -13.68 2.99 0.10
CA LEU A 54 -12.44 2.82 -0.69
C LEU A 54 -12.52 3.70 -1.94
N ILE A 55 -11.36 4.07 -2.49
CA ILE A 55 -11.31 4.82 -3.75
C ILE A 55 -11.52 3.83 -4.90
N SER A 56 -12.66 3.94 -5.58
CA SER A 56 -12.98 3.05 -6.72
C SER A 56 -11.95 3.22 -7.84
N GLY A 57 -11.33 2.11 -8.25
CA GLY A 57 -10.33 2.08 -9.33
C GLY A 57 -8.91 2.46 -8.91
N ALA A 58 -8.67 2.85 -7.66
CA ALA A 58 -7.32 3.08 -7.17
C ALA A 58 -6.58 1.77 -6.95
N LYS A 59 -5.30 1.74 -7.34
CA LYS A 59 -4.41 0.61 -7.14
C LYS A 59 -3.04 1.13 -6.75
N VAL A 60 -2.46 0.53 -5.71
CA VAL A 60 -1.06 0.76 -5.34
C VAL A 60 -0.27 -0.50 -5.68
N THR A 61 0.79 -0.33 -6.46
CA THR A 61 1.71 -1.42 -6.80
C THR A 61 3.01 -1.24 -6.03
N ALA A 62 3.50 -2.30 -5.40
CA ALA A 62 4.78 -2.32 -4.70
C ALA A 62 5.55 -3.57 -5.09
N GLU A 63 6.87 -3.54 -4.91
CA GLU A 63 7.72 -4.71 -5.07
C GLU A 63 7.94 -5.37 -3.71
N VAL A 64 7.83 -6.70 -3.66
CA VAL A 64 8.17 -7.46 -2.46
C VAL A 64 9.69 -7.58 -2.40
N VAL A 65 10.34 -6.83 -1.53
CA VAL A 65 11.81 -6.84 -1.40
C VAL A 65 12.29 -8.12 -0.74
N GLU A 66 11.69 -8.48 0.41
CA GLU A 66 12.03 -9.68 1.17
C GLU A 66 10.82 -10.22 1.92
N GLN A 67 10.88 -11.51 2.28
CA GLN A 67 9.97 -12.11 3.25
C GLN A 67 10.80 -12.51 4.46
N CYS A 68 10.61 -11.80 5.56
CA CYS A 68 11.22 -12.12 6.84
C CYS A 68 10.15 -12.63 7.80
N LYS A 69 10.55 -13.52 8.71
CA LYS A 69 9.71 -13.94 9.82
C LYS A 69 10.19 -13.19 11.04
N ASP A 70 9.34 -12.33 11.58
CA ASP A 70 9.66 -11.63 12.82
C ASP A 70 9.81 -12.66 13.96
N LYS A 71 10.76 -12.40 14.87
CA LYS A 71 11.20 -13.37 15.89
C LYS A 71 10.32 -13.41 17.14
#